data_AF-A0A943IUM2-F1
#
_entry.id   AF-A0A943IUM2-F1
#
_cell.length_a   1.000
_cell.length_b   1.000
_cell.length_c   1.000
_cell.angle_alpha   90.00
_cell.angle_beta   90.00
_cell.angle_gamma   90.00
#
_symmetry.space_group_name_H-M   'P 1'
#
loop_
_entity.id
_entity.type
_entity.pdbx_description
1 polymer ?
#
loop_
_entity_poly.entity_id
_entity_poly.type
_entity_poly.pdbx_seq_one_letter_code
_entity_poly.pdbx_strand_id
1 'polypeptide(L)' 'MENKKMNCSNCGAVIEDTYYKCLDNCLQVNFFDTEEENCFCSEECFCKYMELEQLEVNEENDGEKI' A
#
# COMPACT_ATOMS: atom_id res chain seq x y z
N MET A 1 -10.02 24.28 11.08
CA MET A 1 -9.89 22.82 10.89
C MET A 1 -8.42 22.53 11.08
N GLU A 2 -8.05 21.81 12.14
CA GLU A 2 -6.67 21.32 12.24
C GLU A 2 -6.47 20.32 11.11
N ASN A 3 -5.56 20.62 10.18
CA ASN A 3 -5.14 19.64 9.19
C ASN A 3 -4.42 18.53 9.97
N LYS A 4 -5.14 17.44 10.23
CA LYS A 4 -4.57 16.25 10.85
C LYS A 4 -3.42 15.82 9.95
N LYS A 5 -2.18 16.00 10.41
CA LYS A 5 -1.00 15.62 9.64
C LYS A 5 -1.03 14.10 9.51
N MET A 6 -1.15 13.64 8.28
CA MET A 6 -1.15 12.22 7.95
C MET A 6 0.29 11.82 7.65
N ASN A 7 0.75 10.74 8.27
CA ASN A 7 2.11 10.25 8.08
C ASN A 7 2.06 8.93 7.35
N CYS A 8 3.06 8.67 6.51
CA CYS A 8 3.19 7.37 5.86
C CYS A 8 3.49 6.28 6.89
N SER A 9 2.71 5.20 6.89
CA SER A 9 2.89 4.08 7.82
C SER A 9 4.19 3.31 7.61
N ASN A 10 4.76 3.37 6.41
CA ASN A 10 6.02 2.70 6.10
C ASN A 10 7.25 3.53 6.47
N CYS A 11 7.33 4.79 5.98
CA CYS A 11 8.54 5.60 6.10
C CYS A 11 8.44 6.76 7.10
N GLY A 12 7.25 7.02 7.66
CA GLY A 12 6.99 8.10 8.60
C GLY A 12 6.94 9.52 8.00
N ALA A 13 7.11 9.66 6.67
CA ALA A 13 7.06 10.96 6.00
C ALA A 13 5.68 11.61 6.14
N VAL A 14 5.64 12.94 6.29
CA VAL A 14 4.38 13.70 6.30
C VAL A 14 3.82 13.72 4.88
N ILE A 15 2.54 13.39 4.75
CA ILE A 15 1.79 13.39 3.49
C ILE A 15 1.05 14.73 3.39
N GLU A 16 1.35 15.51 2.35
CA GLU A 16 0.81 16.86 2.17
C GLU A 16 -0.37 16.92 1.19
N ASP A 17 -0.37 16.08 0.13
CA ASP A 17 -1.37 16.13 -0.95
C ASP A 17 -2.14 14.81 -1.15
N THR A 18 -1.44 13.77 -1.63
CA THR A 18 -2.06 12.50 -2.03
C THR A 18 -1.40 11.31 -1.34
N TYR A 19 -2.19 10.27 -1.09
CA TYR A 19 -1.74 9.04 -0.46
C TYR A 19 -2.43 7.82 -1.06
N TYR A 20 -1.80 6.67 -0.85
CA TYR A 20 -2.31 5.35 -1.19
C TYR A 20 -2.86 4.70 0.06
N LYS A 21 -3.93 3.91 -0.09
CA LYS A 21 -4.47 3.09 0.99
C LYS A 21 -4.98 1.76 0.44
N CYS A 22 -4.91 0.72 1.25
CA CYS A 22 -5.59 -0.53 0.98
C CYS A 22 -7.10 -0.32 1.01
N LEU A 23 -7.83 -0.87 0.04
CA LEU A 23 -9.31 -0.84 -0.02
C LEU A 23 -9.94 -2.22 0.24
N ASP A 24 -9.12 -3.26 0.40
CA ASP A 24 -9.60 -4.60 0.68
C ASP A 24 -10.00 -4.72 2.15
N ASN A 25 -11.27 -5.04 2.41
CA ASN A 25 -11.80 -5.12 3.78
C ASN A 25 -11.11 -6.20 4.63
N CYS A 26 -10.71 -7.33 4.03
CA CYS A 26 -10.05 -8.40 4.76
C CYS A 26 -8.67 -7.93 5.23
N LEU A 27 -7.90 -7.32 4.32
CA LEU A 27 -6.60 -6.75 4.68
C LEU A 27 -6.76 -5.60 5.67
N GLN A 28 -7.77 -4.75 5.49
CA GLN A 28 -8.03 -3.63 6.38
C GLN A 28 -8.26 -4.07 7.83
N VAL A 29 -9.08 -5.09 8.04
CA VAL A 29 -9.42 -5.59 9.38
C VAL A 29 -8.28 -6.40 10.00
N ASN A 30 -7.46 -7.06 9.19
CA ASN A 30 -6.44 -7.98 9.69
C ASN A 30 -5.04 -7.34 9.84
N PHE A 31 -4.74 -6.24 9.16
CA PHE A 31 -3.38 -5.70 9.05
C PHE A 31 -3.22 -4.23 9.47
N PHE A 32 -4.30 -3.47 9.68
CA PHE A 32 -4.21 -2.09 10.17
C PHE A 32 -5.06 -1.92 11.42
N ASP A 33 -4.48 -1.42 12.51
CA ASP A 33 -5.21 -1.21 13.76
C ASP A 33 -6.09 0.04 13.67
N THR A 34 -5.72 1.00 12.83
CA THR A 34 -6.46 2.24 12.60
C THR A 34 -6.47 2.66 11.12
N GLU A 35 -7.42 3.53 10.73
CA GLU A 35 -7.42 4.10 9.38
C GLU A 35 -6.17 4.94 9.09
N GLU A 36 -5.54 5.52 10.12
CA GLU A 36 -4.33 6.33 10.00
C GLU A 36 -3.11 5.47 9.64
N GLU A 37 -3.11 4.20 10.06
CA GLU A 37 -2.07 3.22 9.71
C GLU A 37 -2.23 2.65 8.29
N ASN A 38 -3.34 2.96 7.61
CA ASN A 38 -3.57 2.58 6.21
C ASN A 38 -3.28 3.75 5.25
N CYS A 39 -2.17 4.46 5.44
CA CYS A 39 -1.82 5.64 4.64
C CYS A 39 -0.36 5.60 4.16
N PHE A 40 -0.15 5.65 2.84
CA PHE A 40 1.18 5.51 2.23
C PHE A 40 1.49 6.65 1.26
N CYS A 41 2.72 7.19 1.31
CA CYS A 41 3.10 8.30 0.44
C CYS A 41 3.43 7.87 -1.01
N SER A 42 3.61 6.58 -1.26
CA SER A 42 3.90 6.02 -2.59
C SER A 42 3.47 4.55 -2.67
N GLU A 43 3.28 4.06 -3.90
CA GLU A 43 3.06 2.63 -4.18
C GLU A 43 4.20 1.76 -3.62
N GLU A 44 5.45 2.21 -3.78
CA GLU A 44 6.62 1.51 -3.22
C GLU A 44 6.53 1.35 -1.69
N CYS A 45 6.06 2.39 -0.97
CA CYS A 45 5.88 2.30 0.48
C CYS A 45 4.76 1.32 0.85
N PHE A 46 3.68 1.28 0.07
CA PHE A 46 2.60 0.32 0.28
C PHE A 46 3.08 -1.12 0.04
N CYS A 47 3.76 -1.37 -1.08
CA CYS A 47 4.31 -2.68 -1.40
C CYS A 47 5.30 -3.15 -0.34
N LYS A 48 6.24 -2.30 0.08
CA LYS A 48 7.21 -2.65 1.14
C LYS A 48 6.54 -2.99 2.47
N TYR A 49 5.55 -2.20 2.89
CA TYR A 49 4.85 -2.44 4.15
C TYR A 49 4.07 -3.76 4.15
N MET A 50 3.44 -4.08 3.01
CA MET A 50 2.65 -5.30 2.84
C MET A 50 3.47 -6.50 2.38
N GLU A 51 4.79 -6.37 2.29
CA GLU A 51 5.71 -7.39 1.74
C GLU A 51 5.29 -7.89 0.33
N LEU A 52 4.82 -6.96 -0.51
CA LEU A 52 4.43 -7.23 -1.90
C LEU A 52 5.58 -6.90 -2.85
N GLU A 53 5.66 -7.68 -3.93
CA GLU A 53 6.57 -7.45 -5.05
C GLU A 53 5.77 -7.15 -6.32
N GLN A 54 6.21 -6.14 -7.07
CA GLN A 54 5.67 -5.85 -8.39
C GLN A 54 6.32 -6.81 -9.40
N LEU A 55 5.50 -7.64 -10.06
CA LEU A 55 5.96 -8.56 -11.09
C LEU A 55 5.51 -8.06 -12.48
N GLU A 56 6.46 -7.97 -13.40
CA GLU A 56 6.16 -7.68 -14.81
C GLU A 56 5.72 -8.97 -15.51
N VAL A 57 4.54 -8.95 -16.13
CA VAL A 57 4.11 -10.04 -17.00
C VAL A 57 4.77 -9.85 -18.36
N ASN A 58 5.88 -10.54 -18.58
CA ASN A 58 6.46 -10.65 -19.92
C ASN A 58 5.62 -11.64 -20.72
N GLU A 59 4.96 -11.19 -21.79
CA GLU A 59 4.10 -12.03 -22.66
C GLU A 59 4.85 -13.09 -23.50
N GLU A 60 6.09 -13.46 -23.13
CA GLU A 60 6.88 -14.46 -23.83
C GLU A 60 7.20 -15.67 -22.92
N ASN A 61 6.40 -16.74 -23.07
CA ASN A 61 6.49 -18.11 -22.50
C ASN A 61 5.90 -18.26 -21.07
N ASP A 62 5.02 -19.20 -20.71
CA ASP A 62 4.59 -20.51 -21.23
C ASP A 62 3.11 -20.71 -20.80
N GLY A 63 2.22 -21.31 -21.57
CA GLY A 63 2.47 -22.63 -22.14
C GLY A 63 2.30 -23.77 -21.12
N GLU A 64 1.89 -23.55 -19.87
CA GLU A 64 1.54 -24.67 -18.97
C GLU A 64 0.05 -24.99 -18.99
N LYS A 65 -0.27 -26.06 -19.73
CA LYS A 65 -1.47 -26.87 -19.53
C LYS A 65 -1.51 -27.36 -18.08
N ILE A 66 -2.62 -27.14 -17.40
CA ILE A 66 -3.12 -28.02 -16.35
C ILE A 66 -4.52 -28.49 -16.77
#